data_AF-A0A925DST8-F1
#
_entry.id   AF-A0A925DST8-F1
#
_cell.length_a   1.000
_cell.length_b   1.000
_cell.length_c   1.000
_cell.angle_alpha   90.00
_cell.angle_beta   90.00
_cell.angle_gamma   90.00
#
_symmetry.space_group_name_H-M   'P 1'
#
loop_
_entity.id
_entity.type
_entity.pdbx_description
1 polymer ?
#
loop_
_entity_poly.entity_id
_entity_poly.type
_entity_poly.pdbx_seq_one_letter_code
_entity_poly.pdbx_strand_id
1 'polypeptide(L)'
;MKRLLLLSLFTFAYSLLPALTWSEPWQEDVINNSEYFVLGKVINSERGSVKIKVIKNLGGKEIESEFTLQGFHMLSVCTKDNEEDAPTFYFHMIDTVYLFIKKSDIGYCIPTPTSGYAIVSGGKALSTFRHSYHQAHLPMATYEKVMTAIWNSYKGLPVDTKFVTEYTNKYLKQKPAGFRDHEINLFFNQHAALELVNHLKLSDKFLLISPFVNCANNHLMISAVRCLGNMNTTESKKLLVDYIKDDTKDNFTRVMAVWSLKKLNPAELKAQLKTIYDTANETPTGFGGSKEDPRICTYIPNLKEALNTLLGQL
;
A
#
# COMPACT_ATOMS: atom_id res chain seq x y z
N MET A 1 19.86 -28.24 37.90
CA MET A 1 19.98 -26.76 37.94
C MET A 1 20.92 -26.18 36.88
N LYS A 2 22.23 -26.49 36.85
CA LYS A 2 23.17 -25.87 35.88
C LYS A 2 22.78 -26.02 34.39
N ARG A 3 22.24 -27.18 33.98
CA ARG A 3 21.76 -27.40 32.59
C ARG A 3 20.48 -26.63 32.23
N LEU A 4 19.57 -26.43 33.19
CA LEU A 4 18.37 -25.62 32.98
C LEU A 4 18.71 -24.12 32.88
N LEU A 5 19.70 -23.66 33.66
CA LEU A 5 20.17 -22.28 33.65
C LEU A 5 20.90 -21.92 32.34
N LEU A 6 21.67 -22.86 31.78
CA LEU A 6 22.29 -22.70 30.46
C LEU A 6 21.26 -22.70 29.33
N LEU A 7 20.23 -23.56 29.41
CA LEU A 7 19.15 -23.59 28.41
C LEU A 7 18.33 -22.30 28.44
N SER A 8 18.05 -21.74 29.63
CA SER A 8 17.34 -20.46 29.78
C SER A 8 18.19 -19.25 29.35
N LEU A 9 19.52 -19.29 29.54
CA LEU A 9 20.42 -18.26 29.03
C LEU A 9 20.52 -18.31 27.49
N PHE A 10 20.52 -19.51 26.91
CA PHE A 10 20.52 -19.68 25.45
C PHE A 10 19.22 -19.21 24.81
N THR A 11 18.05 -19.53 25.38
CA THR A 11 16.77 -19.04 24.84
C THR A 11 16.59 -17.53 24.97
N PHE A 12 17.14 -16.90 26.02
CA PHE A 12 17.10 -15.45 26.19
C PHE A 12 18.08 -14.70 25.26
N ALA A 13 19.23 -15.30 24.93
CA ALA A 13 20.19 -14.73 23.98
C ALA A 13 19.69 -14.79 22.52
N TYR A 14 18.96 -15.84 22.14
CA TYR A 14 18.38 -15.95 20.79
C TYR A 14 17.19 -15.01 20.53
N SER A 15 16.50 -14.52 21.58
CA SER A 15 15.41 -13.54 21.42
C SER A 15 15.88 -12.10 21.21
N LEU A 16 17.19 -11.85 21.17
CA LEU A 16 17.79 -10.51 21.08
C LEU A 16 18.54 -10.26 19.76
N LEU A 17 18.41 -11.11 18.75
CA LEU A 17 18.98 -10.85 17.42
C LEU A 17 18.00 -9.98 16.62
N PRO A 18 18.33 -8.69 16.34
CA PRO A 18 17.34 -7.73 15.88
C PRO A 18 16.64 -7.92 14.53
N ALA A 19 16.89 -8.88 13.65
CA ALA A 19 16.28 -8.97 12.31
C ALA A 19 16.47 -7.72 11.41
N LEU A 20 16.85 -7.98 10.15
CA LEU A 20 16.94 -6.94 9.13
C LEU A 20 15.56 -6.36 8.84
N THR A 21 15.40 -5.05 9.06
CA THR A 21 14.15 -4.33 8.78
C THR A 21 14.35 -3.16 7.81
N TRP A 22 13.32 -2.81 7.03
CA TRP A 22 13.34 -1.68 6.10
C TRP A 22 11.99 -0.96 6.00
N SER A 23 12.05 0.31 5.61
CA SER A 23 10.85 1.10 5.36
C SER A 23 10.26 0.72 3.99
N GLU A 24 8.94 0.71 3.91
CA GLU A 24 8.20 0.34 2.72
C GLU A 24 7.50 1.55 2.10
N PRO A 25 7.68 1.80 0.80
CA PRO A 25 7.06 2.92 0.12
C PRO A 25 5.55 2.74 -0.05
N TRP A 26 4.83 3.86 -0.19
CA TRP A 26 3.45 3.83 -0.66
C TRP A 26 3.41 3.48 -2.15
N GLN A 27 2.30 2.89 -2.60
CA GLN A 27 2.15 2.49 -4.01
C GLN A 27 2.31 3.68 -4.98
N GLU A 28 1.94 4.88 -4.55
CA GLU A 28 2.20 6.12 -5.31
C GLU A 28 3.70 6.33 -5.56
N ASP A 29 4.52 6.19 -4.54
CA ASP A 29 5.97 6.40 -4.65
C ASP A 29 6.61 5.30 -5.51
N VAL A 30 6.16 4.05 -5.35
CA VAL A 30 6.56 2.92 -6.21
C VAL A 30 6.35 3.25 -7.67
N ILE A 31 5.14 3.71 -8.04
CA ILE A 31 4.80 4.01 -9.43
C ILE A 31 5.56 5.23 -9.94
N ASN A 32 5.62 6.31 -9.16
CA ASN A 32 6.31 7.54 -9.54
C ASN A 32 7.80 7.31 -9.79
N ASN A 33 8.45 6.49 -8.96
CA ASN A 33 9.88 6.20 -9.05
C ASN A 33 10.24 5.04 -10.00
N SER A 34 9.25 4.42 -10.64
CA SER A 34 9.48 3.37 -11.64
C SER A 34 9.42 3.91 -13.07
N GLU A 35 10.19 3.31 -13.95
CA GLU A 35 10.27 3.66 -15.38
C GLU A 35 9.48 2.69 -16.25
N TYR A 36 9.36 1.43 -15.79
CA TYR A 36 8.70 0.35 -16.51
C TYR A 36 7.67 -0.34 -15.63
N PHE A 37 6.60 -0.81 -16.25
CA PHE A 37 5.61 -1.72 -15.67
C PHE A 37 5.42 -2.90 -16.62
N VAL A 38 5.80 -4.10 -16.19
CA VAL A 38 5.85 -5.29 -17.07
C VAL A 38 5.27 -6.52 -16.40
N LEU A 39 4.82 -7.48 -17.21
CA LEU A 39 4.62 -8.86 -16.81
C LEU A 39 5.84 -9.67 -17.28
N GLY A 40 6.50 -10.36 -16.36
CA GLY A 40 7.69 -11.15 -16.63
C GLY A 40 7.60 -12.57 -16.10
N LYS A 41 8.33 -13.47 -16.75
CA LYS A 41 8.63 -14.82 -16.27
C LYS A 41 9.96 -14.80 -15.51
N VAL A 42 9.99 -15.35 -14.31
CA VAL A 42 11.22 -15.59 -13.56
C VAL A 42 11.92 -16.80 -14.16
N ILE A 43 13.13 -16.59 -14.69
CA ILE A 43 13.94 -17.65 -15.30
C ILE A 43 14.89 -18.25 -14.27
N ASN A 44 15.49 -17.40 -13.43
CA ASN A 44 16.38 -17.79 -12.35
C ASN A 44 16.26 -16.78 -11.21
N SER A 45 16.36 -17.24 -9.96
CA SER A 45 16.35 -16.41 -8.76
C SER A 45 17.48 -16.84 -7.82
N GLU A 46 18.53 -16.03 -7.77
CA GLU A 46 19.65 -16.18 -6.85
C GLU A 46 19.54 -15.15 -5.72
N ARG A 47 20.36 -15.31 -4.67
CA ARG A 47 20.26 -14.51 -3.44
C ARG A 47 20.27 -12.99 -3.69
N GLY A 48 21.05 -12.53 -4.68
CA GLY A 48 21.19 -11.10 -5.01
C GLY A 48 20.74 -10.71 -6.41
N SER A 49 20.25 -11.64 -7.23
CA SER A 49 19.85 -11.33 -8.59
C SER A 49 18.72 -12.21 -9.09
N VAL A 50 17.89 -11.65 -9.98
CA VAL A 50 16.78 -12.38 -10.58
C VAL A 50 16.77 -12.14 -12.07
N LYS A 51 16.88 -13.20 -12.85
CA LYS A 51 16.75 -13.13 -14.31
C LYS A 51 15.28 -13.18 -14.70
N ILE A 52 14.82 -12.18 -15.43
CA ILE A 52 13.44 -12.03 -15.90
C ILE A 52 13.40 -12.08 -17.42
N LYS A 53 12.42 -12.79 -17.97
CA LYS A 53 12.02 -12.70 -19.39
C LYS A 53 10.71 -11.94 -19.50
N VAL A 54 10.67 -10.85 -20.26
CA VAL A 54 9.46 -10.05 -20.46
C VAL A 54 8.45 -10.84 -21.28
N ILE A 55 7.23 -10.97 -20.74
CA ILE A 55 6.07 -11.53 -21.44
C ILE A 55 5.28 -10.38 -22.08
N LYS A 56 5.08 -9.29 -21.35
CA LYS A 56 4.28 -8.15 -21.78
C LYS A 56 4.79 -6.86 -21.17
N ASN A 57 4.92 -5.82 -21.99
CA ASN A 57 5.11 -4.46 -21.51
C ASN A 57 3.75 -3.79 -21.30
N LEU A 58 3.47 -3.33 -20.08
CA LEU A 58 2.19 -2.73 -19.69
C LEU A 58 2.27 -1.21 -19.58
N GLY A 59 3.47 -0.66 -19.36
CA GLY A 59 3.67 0.78 -19.23
C GLY A 59 5.15 1.17 -19.20
N GLY A 60 5.44 2.39 -19.64
CA GLY A 60 6.81 2.89 -19.77
C GLY A 60 7.35 2.73 -21.20
N LYS A 61 8.67 2.90 -21.35
CA LYS A 61 9.36 2.66 -22.63
C LYS A 61 9.48 1.16 -22.90
N GLU A 62 9.83 0.81 -24.14
CA GLU A 62 10.24 -0.56 -24.44
C GLU A 62 11.47 -0.94 -23.59
N ILE A 63 11.47 -2.18 -23.10
CA ILE A 63 12.53 -2.76 -22.26
C ILE A 63 13.07 -4.00 -22.98
N GLU A 64 14.32 -4.35 -22.67
CA GLU A 64 14.96 -5.58 -23.16
C GLU A 64 14.08 -6.82 -22.88
N SER A 65 14.02 -7.74 -23.84
CA SER A 65 13.20 -8.96 -23.73
C SER A 65 13.63 -9.87 -22.58
N GLU A 66 14.88 -9.77 -22.15
CA GLU A 66 15.42 -10.39 -20.95
C GLU A 66 16.29 -9.39 -20.20
N PHE A 67 16.20 -9.37 -18.87
CA PHE A 67 17.03 -8.53 -18.03
C PHE A 67 17.26 -9.17 -16.66
N THR A 68 18.17 -8.61 -15.88
CA THR A 68 18.46 -9.05 -14.51
C THR A 68 18.12 -7.95 -13.53
N LEU A 69 17.30 -8.28 -12.52
CA LEU A 69 17.12 -7.47 -11.33
C LEU A 69 18.34 -7.62 -10.43
N GLN A 70 18.98 -6.52 -10.04
CA GLN A 70 20.25 -6.51 -9.30
C GLN A 70 20.21 -5.69 -8.01
N GLY A 71 19.06 -5.12 -7.65
CA GLY A 71 18.94 -4.40 -6.38
C GLY A 71 17.59 -3.74 -6.13
N PHE A 72 17.61 -2.84 -5.14
CA PHE A 72 16.44 -2.14 -4.62
C PHE A 72 16.64 -0.63 -4.64
N HIS A 73 15.83 0.12 -5.39
CA HIS A 73 16.06 1.55 -5.62
C HIS A 73 15.36 2.49 -4.61
N MET A 74 14.58 1.94 -3.67
CA MET A 74 13.91 2.67 -2.58
C MET A 74 14.16 2.04 -1.21
N LEU A 75 15.12 1.13 -1.12
CA LEU A 75 15.43 0.43 0.12
C LEU A 75 16.05 1.39 1.13
N SER A 76 15.36 1.54 2.27
CA SER A 76 15.87 2.26 3.45
C SER A 76 15.84 1.31 4.64
N VAL A 77 17.00 0.76 5.00
CA VAL A 77 17.15 -0.16 6.14
C VAL A 77 17.01 0.61 7.46
N CYS A 78 16.20 0.11 8.39
CA CYS A 78 16.08 0.71 9.73
C CYS A 78 16.98 0.03 10.76
N THR A 79 17.08 -1.30 10.72
CA THR A 79 17.95 -2.09 11.60
C THR A 79 18.77 -3.04 10.75
N LYS A 80 20.07 -3.17 11.07
CA LYS A 80 21.01 -4.06 10.39
C LYS A 80 21.76 -4.87 11.45
N ASP A 81 21.63 -6.20 11.40
CA ASP A 81 22.26 -7.10 12.37
C ASP A 81 23.69 -7.47 12.02
N ASN A 82 23.97 -7.68 10.74
CA ASN A 82 25.27 -8.09 10.22
C ASN A 82 25.37 -7.68 8.73
N GLU A 83 26.58 -7.69 8.17
CA GLU A 83 26.77 -7.43 6.73
C GLU A 83 26.32 -8.62 5.86
N GLU A 84 26.17 -9.80 6.45
CA GLU A 84 25.83 -11.04 5.74
C GLU A 84 24.33 -11.18 5.42
N ASP A 85 23.43 -10.52 6.16
CA ASP A 85 21.99 -10.49 5.91
C ASP A 85 21.62 -9.27 5.05
N ALA A 86 22.23 -9.16 3.87
CA ALA A 86 21.80 -8.17 2.89
C ALA A 86 20.36 -8.46 2.43
N PRO A 87 19.54 -7.45 2.13
CA PRO A 87 18.21 -7.65 1.55
C PRO A 87 18.28 -8.50 0.28
N THR A 88 17.37 -9.47 0.15
CA THR A 88 17.37 -10.46 -0.94
C THR A 88 16.06 -10.48 -1.70
N PHE A 89 16.09 -11.02 -2.92
CA PHE A 89 14.89 -11.31 -3.69
C PHE A 89 14.26 -12.64 -3.24
N TYR A 90 12.94 -12.66 -3.11
CA TYR A 90 12.18 -13.85 -2.70
C TYR A 90 11.40 -14.47 -3.86
N PHE A 91 12.03 -14.72 -5.02
CA PHE A 91 11.36 -15.25 -6.23
C PHE A 91 11.61 -16.73 -6.54
N HIS A 92 12.24 -17.48 -5.62
CA HIS A 92 12.61 -18.90 -5.81
C HIS A 92 11.44 -19.87 -6.13
N MET A 93 10.20 -19.52 -5.80
CA MET A 93 8.99 -20.31 -6.13
C MET A 93 7.96 -19.54 -6.98
N ILE A 94 8.36 -18.42 -7.56
CA ILE A 94 7.48 -17.56 -8.33
C ILE A 94 7.84 -17.73 -9.81
N ASP A 95 6.91 -18.23 -10.61
CA ASP A 95 7.12 -18.41 -12.06
C ASP A 95 6.85 -17.11 -12.83
N THR A 96 5.76 -16.42 -12.51
CA THR A 96 5.31 -15.25 -13.25
C THR A 96 4.96 -14.10 -12.30
N VAL A 97 5.38 -12.88 -12.65
CA VAL A 97 5.32 -11.71 -11.79
C VAL A 97 5.09 -10.43 -12.60
N TYR A 98 4.24 -9.54 -12.10
CA TYR A 98 4.19 -8.15 -12.56
C TYR A 98 5.22 -7.33 -11.79
N LEU A 99 5.96 -6.44 -12.45
CA LEU A 99 7.07 -5.71 -11.87
C LEU A 99 6.98 -4.21 -12.22
N PHE A 100 7.18 -3.37 -11.20
CA PHE A 100 7.53 -1.96 -11.32
C PHE A 100 9.04 -1.83 -11.20
N ILE A 101 9.68 -1.30 -12.25
CA ILE A 101 11.13 -1.39 -12.42
C ILE A 101 11.71 -0.01 -12.72
N LYS A 102 12.90 0.25 -12.17
CA LYS A 102 13.76 1.39 -12.53
C LYS A 102 15.11 0.88 -13.04
N LYS A 103 15.67 1.50 -14.09
CA LYS A 103 17.06 1.24 -14.50
C LYS A 103 18.02 2.07 -13.64
N SER A 104 19.13 1.47 -13.24
CA SER A 104 20.19 2.07 -12.44
C SER A 104 21.57 1.68 -12.99
N ASP A 105 22.63 2.20 -12.38
CA ASP A 105 24.02 1.91 -12.79
C ASP A 105 24.40 0.42 -12.64
N ILE A 106 23.75 -0.28 -11.71
CA ILE A 106 23.93 -1.72 -11.48
C ILE A 106 22.94 -2.59 -12.27
N GLY A 107 22.14 -2.00 -13.17
CA GLY A 107 21.09 -2.71 -13.90
C GLY A 107 19.69 -2.38 -13.37
N TYR A 108 18.76 -3.32 -13.51
CA TYR A 108 17.36 -3.07 -13.16
C TYR A 108 17.09 -3.33 -11.68
N CYS A 109 16.23 -2.52 -11.08
CA CYS A 109 15.88 -2.61 -9.66
C CYS A 109 14.36 -2.55 -9.48
N ILE A 110 13.87 -3.20 -8.43
CA ILE A 110 12.52 -2.97 -7.87
C ILE A 110 12.63 -2.03 -6.65
N PRO A 111 11.54 -1.51 -6.07
CA PRO A 111 11.62 -0.56 -4.96
C PRO A 111 12.25 -1.14 -3.69
N THR A 112 11.71 -2.25 -3.18
CA THR A 112 12.15 -2.94 -1.95
C THR A 112 11.97 -4.47 -2.10
N PRO A 113 12.47 -5.30 -1.17
CA PRO A 113 12.25 -6.75 -1.21
C PRO A 113 10.79 -7.21 -1.20
N THR A 114 9.87 -6.35 -0.74
CA THR A 114 8.45 -6.69 -0.54
C THR A 114 7.48 -5.74 -1.25
N SER A 115 7.96 -4.81 -2.08
CA SER A 115 7.10 -3.92 -2.90
C SER A 115 7.53 -3.84 -4.36
N GLY A 116 6.64 -3.27 -5.18
CA GLY A 116 6.85 -3.10 -6.61
C GLY A 116 6.66 -4.35 -7.44
N TYR A 117 6.01 -5.38 -6.89
CA TYR A 117 5.64 -6.55 -7.67
C TYR A 117 4.31 -7.16 -7.27
N ALA A 118 3.71 -7.93 -8.18
CA ALA A 118 2.54 -8.75 -7.92
C ALA A 118 2.74 -10.16 -8.48
N ILE A 119 2.52 -11.17 -7.65
CA ILE A 119 2.74 -12.58 -8.00
C ILE A 119 1.54 -13.08 -8.81
N VAL A 120 1.79 -13.82 -9.88
CA VAL A 120 0.74 -14.51 -10.62
C VAL A 120 0.62 -15.96 -10.15
N SER A 121 -0.57 -16.35 -9.69
CA SER A 121 -0.89 -17.73 -9.33
C SER A 121 -2.35 -18.05 -9.66
N GLY A 122 -2.58 -19.20 -10.30
CA GLY A 122 -3.94 -19.65 -10.65
C GLY A 122 -4.73 -18.67 -11.53
N GLY A 123 -4.07 -17.95 -12.44
CA GLY A 123 -4.69 -16.94 -13.30
C GLY A 123 -5.10 -15.65 -12.56
N LYS A 124 -4.63 -15.47 -11.33
CA LYS A 124 -4.87 -14.28 -10.51
C LYS A 124 -3.55 -13.58 -10.16
N ALA A 125 -3.62 -12.27 -9.99
CA ALA A 125 -2.54 -11.46 -9.45
C ALA A 125 -2.76 -11.26 -7.93
N LEU A 126 -1.75 -11.60 -7.14
CA LEU A 126 -1.60 -11.25 -5.73
C LEU A 126 -0.84 -9.93 -5.68
N SER A 127 -1.57 -8.85 -5.40
CA SER A 127 -1.04 -7.50 -5.62
C SER A 127 -1.39 -6.55 -4.51
N THR A 128 -0.54 -5.56 -4.28
CA THR A 128 -0.81 -4.47 -3.36
C THR A 128 -1.25 -3.25 -4.15
N PHE A 129 -2.26 -2.55 -3.65
CA PHE A 129 -2.74 -1.30 -4.25
C PHE A 129 -2.37 -0.06 -3.42
N ARG A 130 -1.92 -0.26 -2.18
CA ARG A 130 -1.69 0.84 -1.23
C ARG A 130 -0.29 0.79 -0.64
N HIS A 131 0.05 -0.35 -0.05
CA HIS A 131 1.27 -0.63 0.70
C HIS A 131 1.50 -2.14 0.69
N SER A 132 2.75 -2.59 0.86
CA SER A 132 3.21 -3.98 0.67
C SER A 132 2.41 -5.04 1.46
N TYR A 133 1.74 -4.64 2.54
CA TYR A 133 0.97 -5.51 3.41
C TYR A 133 -0.45 -5.88 2.97
N HIS A 134 -1.01 -5.19 1.99
CA HIS A 134 -2.42 -5.30 1.68
C HIS A 134 -2.63 -5.94 0.32
N GLN A 135 -2.54 -7.27 0.29
CA GLN A 135 -2.70 -8.04 -0.92
C GLN A 135 -4.18 -8.21 -1.29
N ALA A 136 -4.50 -7.89 -2.54
CA ALA A 136 -5.73 -8.21 -3.22
C ALA A 136 -5.50 -9.32 -4.23
N HIS A 137 -6.53 -10.15 -4.42
CA HIS A 137 -6.48 -11.32 -5.29
C HIS A 137 -7.44 -11.12 -6.46
N LEU A 138 -6.93 -10.65 -7.59
CA LEU A 138 -7.76 -10.29 -8.76
C LEU A 138 -7.45 -11.18 -9.96
N PRO A 139 -8.43 -11.49 -10.83
CA PRO A 139 -8.14 -12.05 -12.16
C PRO A 139 -7.11 -11.18 -12.89
N MET A 140 -6.14 -11.79 -13.57
CA MET A 140 -5.06 -11.06 -14.26
C MET A 140 -5.59 -9.94 -15.17
N ALA A 141 -6.60 -10.24 -15.99
CA ALA A 141 -7.18 -9.25 -16.90
C ALA A 141 -7.77 -8.03 -16.16
N THR A 142 -8.35 -8.23 -14.97
CA THR A 142 -8.83 -7.14 -14.13
C THR A 142 -7.66 -6.35 -13.54
N TYR A 143 -6.66 -7.05 -13.00
CA TYR A 143 -5.48 -6.43 -12.41
C TYR A 143 -4.74 -5.54 -13.42
N GLU A 144 -4.46 -6.06 -14.62
CA GLU A 144 -3.78 -5.30 -15.68
C GLU A 144 -4.53 -4.01 -16.01
N LYS A 145 -5.86 -4.07 -16.20
CA LYS A 145 -6.65 -2.87 -16.51
C LYS A 145 -6.63 -1.84 -15.38
N VAL A 146 -6.79 -2.29 -14.13
CA VAL A 146 -6.75 -1.40 -12.96
C VAL A 146 -5.37 -0.76 -12.80
N MET A 147 -4.29 -1.55 -12.80
CA MET A 147 -2.95 -1.01 -12.59
C MET A 147 -2.44 -0.20 -13.78
N THR A 148 -2.83 -0.52 -15.02
CA THR A 148 -2.51 0.32 -16.18
C THR A 148 -3.19 1.67 -16.08
N ALA A 149 -4.46 1.72 -15.64
CA ALA A 149 -5.16 3.00 -15.42
C ALA A 149 -4.48 3.83 -14.32
N ILE A 150 -4.08 3.20 -13.20
CA ILE A 150 -3.33 3.87 -12.12
C ILE A 150 -1.98 4.37 -12.62
N TRP A 151 -1.20 3.51 -13.29
CA TRP A 151 0.09 3.85 -13.88
C TRP A 151 -0.04 5.04 -14.84
N ASN A 152 -0.96 4.97 -15.80
CA ASN A 152 -1.16 6.03 -16.78
C ASN A 152 -1.53 7.37 -16.11
N SER A 153 -2.38 7.34 -15.08
CA SER A 153 -2.72 8.53 -14.29
C SER A 153 -1.48 9.20 -13.70
N TYR A 154 -0.58 8.43 -13.07
CA TYR A 154 0.66 8.96 -12.50
C TYR A 154 1.69 9.39 -13.56
N LYS A 155 1.68 8.78 -14.74
CA LYS A 155 2.59 9.11 -15.85
C LYS A 155 2.05 10.18 -16.81
N GLY A 156 0.87 10.75 -16.53
CA GLY A 156 0.23 11.73 -17.41
C GLY A 156 -0.16 11.17 -18.78
N LEU A 157 -0.38 9.85 -18.86
CA LEU A 157 -0.80 9.15 -20.08
C LEU A 157 -2.33 9.02 -20.15
N PRO A 158 -2.91 8.80 -21.34
CA PRO A 158 -4.34 8.58 -21.48
C PRO A 158 -4.86 7.42 -20.60
N VAL A 159 -5.98 7.65 -19.92
CA VAL A 159 -6.66 6.65 -19.08
C VAL A 159 -7.95 6.22 -19.78
N ASP A 160 -8.25 4.92 -19.78
CA ASP A 160 -9.55 4.39 -20.22
C ASP A 160 -10.65 4.78 -19.23
N THR A 161 -11.19 5.97 -19.40
CA THR A 161 -12.22 6.55 -18.51
C THR A 161 -13.52 5.77 -18.54
N LYS A 162 -13.84 5.08 -19.65
CA LYS A 162 -15.01 4.21 -19.77
C LYS A 162 -14.85 3.01 -18.84
N PHE A 163 -13.74 2.28 -18.94
CA PHE A 163 -13.44 1.17 -18.02
C PHE A 163 -13.47 1.62 -16.57
N VAL A 164 -12.79 2.72 -16.23
CA VAL A 164 -12.74 3.26 -14.85
C VAL A 164 -14.15 3.53 -14.33
N THR A 165 -14.98 4.21 -15.11
CA THR A 165 -16.35 4.58 -14.72
C THR A 165 -17.24 3.35 -14.55
N GLU A 166 -17.21 2.42 -15.50
CA GLU A 166 -18.00 1.18 -15.44
C GLU A 166 -17.57 0.30 -14.27
N TYR A 167 -16.26 0.13 -14.06
CA TYR A 167 -15.71 -0.72 -13.01
C TYR A 167 -16.03 -0.17 -11.61
N THR A 168 -15.77 1.12 -11.37
CA THR A 168 -16.08 1.76 -10.09
C THR A 168 -17.58 1.73 -9.80
N ASN A 169 -18.44 2.06 -10.77
CA ASN A 169 -19.88 1.98 -10.60
C ASN A 169 -20.37 0.56 -10.31
N LYS A 170 -19.83 -0.44 -11.01
CA LYS A 170 -20.24 -1.84 -10.82
C LYS A 170 -20.02 -2.32 -9.39
N TYR A 171 -18.86 -2.01 -8.80
CA TYR A 171 -18.47 -2.57 -7.50
C TYR A 171 -18.84 -1.67 -6.32
N LEU A 172 -18.79 -0.34 -6.47
CA LEU A 172 -19.07 0.60 -5.38
C LEU A 172 -20.56 0.93 -5.21
N LYS A 173 -21.42 0.60 -6.18
CA LYS A 173 -22.88 0.64 -5.98
C LYS A 173 -23.40 -0.52 -5.11
N GLN A 174 -22.62 -1.57 -4.94
CA GLN A 174 -22.98 -2.70 -4.10
C GLN A 174 -22.70 -2.36 -2.64
N LYS A 175 -23.44 -3.00 -1.72
CA LYS A 175 -23.15 -2.92 -0.29
C LYS A 175 -21.68 -3.29 -0.03
N PRO A 176 -20.97 -2.60 0.89
CA PRO A 176 -19.63 -3.01 1.29
C PRO A 176 -19.60 -4.49 1.70
N ALA A 177 -18.65 -5.24 1.13
CA ALA A 177 -18.44 -6.64 1.44
C ALA A 177 -18.08 -6.84 2.92
N GLY A 178 -18.67 -7.86 3.53
CA GLY A 178 -18.30 -8.33 4.87
C GLY A 178 -17.06 -9.21 4.86
N PHE A 179 -17.10 -10.26 5.68
CA PHE A 179 -16.01 -11.23 5.87
C PHE A 179 -16.40 -12.65 5.44
N ARG A 180 -17.57 -12.84 4.80
CA ARG A 180 -18.03 -14.18 4.42
C ARG A 180 -17.31 -14.65 3.15
N ASP A 181 -17.07 -15.96 3.03
CA ASP A 181 -16.32 -16.54 1.91
C ASP A 181 -16.88 -16.17 0.53
N HIS A 182 -18.20 -16.13 0.39
CA HIS A 182 -18.86 -15.75 -0.86
C HIS A 182 -18.70 -14.26 -1.21
N GLU A 183 -18.30 -13.42 -0.24
CA GLU A 183 -18.07 -12.00 -0.43
C GLU A 183 -16.60 -11.68 -0.80
N ILE A 184 -15.68 -12.64 -0.70
CA ILE A 184 -14.23 -12.41 -0.93
C ILE A 184 -13.96 -11.81 -2.32
N ASN A 185 -14.62 -12.32 -3.36
CA ASN A 185 -14.47 -11.76 -4.70
C ASN A 185 -14.99 -10.33 -4.78
N LEU A 186 -16.14 -10.04 -4.14
CA LEU A 186 -16.68 -8.68 -4.10
C LEU A 186 -15.73 -7.74 -3.34
N PHE A 187 -15.21 -8.19 -2.20
CA PHE A 187 -14.23 -7.46 -1.39
C PHE A 187 -13.00 -7.05 -2.21
N PHE A 188 -12.35 -7.98 -2.91
CA PHE A 188 -11.15 -7.64 -3.69
C PHE A 188 -11.45 -6.65 -4.82
N ASN A 189 -12.60 -6.78 -5.48
CA ASN A 189 -12.98 -5.84 -6.54
C ASN A 189 -13.38 -4.46 -5.99
N GLN A 190 -14.06 -4.40 -4.83
CA GLN A 190 -14.37 -3.15 -4.13
C GLN A 190 -13.09 -2.45 -3.66
N HIS A 191 -12.14 -3.19 -3.09
CA HIS A 191 -10.84 -2.65 -2.70
C HIS A 191 -10.13 -2.03 -3.92
N ALA A 192 -10.01 -2.77 -5.02
CA ALA A 192 -9.41 -2.26 -6.24
C ALA A 192 -10.15 -1.04 -6.82
N ALA A 193 -11.48 -1.00 -6.74
CA ALA A 193 -12.28 0.13 -7.21
C ALA A 193 -12.08 1.38 -6.33
N LEU A 194 -11.99 1.23 -5.00
CA LEU A 194 -11.68 2.34 -4.09
C LEU A 194 -10.26 2.87 -4.35
N GLU A 195 -9.29 1.97 -4.51
CA GLU A 195 -7.90 2.38 -4.80
C GLU A 195 -7.80 3.06 -6.18
N LEU A 196 -8.58 2.64 -7.17
CA LEU A 196 -8.71 3.34 -8.45
C LEU A 196 -9.27 4.76 -8.28
N VAL A 197 -10.34 4.93 -7.50
CA VAL A 197 -10.90 6.27 -7.17
C VAL A 197 -9.86 7.15 -6.48
N ASN A 198 -9.12 6.59 -5.51
CA ASN A 198 -8.10 7.31 -4.79
C ASN A 198 -6.94 7.74 -5.69
N HIS A 199 -6.36 6.82 -6.46
CA HIS A 199 -5.17 7.08 -7.28
C HIS A 199 -5.44 7.96 -8.50
N LEU A 200 -6.63 7.88 -9.09
CA LEU A 200 -7.04 8.74 -10.21
C LEU A 200 -7.63 10.08 -9.73
N LYS A 201 -7.69 10.31 -8.41
CA LYS A 201 -8.21 11.55 -7.80
C LYS A 201 -9.64 11.88 -8.24
N LEU A 202 -10.50 10.87 -8.36
CA LEU A 202 -11.90 11.07 -8.80
C LEU A 202 -12.72 11.75 -7.70
N SER A 203 -13.13 13.00 -7.93
CA SER A 203 -13.78 13.86 -6.92
C SER A 203 -15.31 13.77 -6.92
N ASP A 204 -15.93 13.15 -7.93
CA ASP A 204 -17.38 13.11 -8.16
C ASP A 204 -18.06 11.86 -7.56
N LYS A 205 -17.36 11.10 -6.70
CA LYS A 205 -17.80 9.78 -6.23
C LYS A 205 -18.30 9.74 -4.78
N PHE A 206 -18.53 10.88 -4.14
CA PHE A 206 -18.87 10.94 -2.70
C PHE A 206 -19.98 9.98 -2.30
N LEU A 207 -21.10 9.95 -3.03
CA LEU A 207 -22.24 9.07 -2.73
C LEU A 207 -21.92 7.57 -2.86
N LEU A 208 -20.96 7.19 -3.70
CA LEU A 208 -20.51 5.80 -3.83
C LEU A 208 -19.51 5.41 -2.74
N ILE A 209 -18.75 6.38 -2.23
CA ILE A 209 -17.68 6.15 -1.24
C ILE A 209 -18.20 6.18 0.19
N SER A 210 -19.11 7.09 0.52
CA SER A 210 -19.56 7.30 1.90
C SER A 210 -20.08 6.04 2.62
N PRO A 211 -20.75 5.05 1.97
CA PRO A 211 -21.16 3.83 2.65
C PRO A 211 -19.99 2.96 3.15
N PHE A 212 -18.82 3.08 2.54
CA PHE A 212 -17.63 2.29 2.89
C PHE A 212 -16.86 2.86 4.08
N VAL A 213 -17.05 4.14 4.41
CA VAL A 213 -16.33 4.85 5.50
C VAL A 213 -16.66 4.27 6.88
N ASN A 214 -17.84 3.67 7.07
CA ASN A 214 -18.24 3.05 8.33
C ASN A 214 -18.57 1.56 8.18
N CYS A 215 -18.03 0.91 7.15
CA CYS A 215 -18.25 -0.53 6.98
C CYS A 215 -17.41 -1.36 7.96
N ALA A 216 -17.81 -2.62 8.17
CA ALA A 216 -17.11 -3.52 9.08
C ALA A 216 -15.72 -3.98 8.57
N ASN A 217 -15.45 -3.80 7.28
CA ASN A 217 -14.21 -4.24 6.66
C ASN A 217 -13.16 -3.11 6.69
N ASN A 218 -12.18 -3.22 7.59
CA ASN A 218 -11.16 -2.20 7.80
C ASN A 218 -10.38 -1.84 6.52
N HIS A 219 -10.09 -2.79 5.63
CA HIS A 219 -9.36 -2.49 4.40
C HIS A 219 -10.16 -1.60 3.46
N LEU A 220 -11.46 -1.89 3.29
CA LEU A 220 -12.35 -1.06 2.49
C LEU A 220 -12.54 0.32 3.13
N MET A 221 -12.73 0.35 4.45
CA MET A 221 -12.86 1.58 5.23
C MET A 221 -11.66 2.51 5.03
N ILE A 222 -10.42 2.02 5.18
CA ILE A 222 -9.21 2.83 4.96
C ILE A 222 -9.16 3.35 3.52
N SER A 223 -9.49 2.51 2.54
CA SER A 223 -9.50 2.92 1.12
C SER A 223 -10.50 4.05 0.89
N ALA A 224 -11.70 3.93 1.48
CA ALA A 224 -12.76 4.92 1.37
C ALA A 224 -12.39 6.25 2.04
N VAL A 225 -11.82 6.21 3.26
CA VAL A 225 -11.29 7.39 3.95
C VAL A 225 -10.26 8.11 3.08
N ARG A 226 -9.34 7.37 2.44
CA ARG A 226 -8.36 7.93 1.50
C ARG A 226 -9.00 8.60 0.28
N CYS A 227 -10.07 8.00 -0.26
CA CYS A 227 -10.84 8.59 -1.38
C CYS A 227 -11.45 9.95 -1.01
N LEU A 228 -11.93 10.14 0.23
CA LEU A 228 -12.50 11.41 0.67
C LEU A 228 -11.50 12.57 0.57
N GLY A 229 -10.19 12.28 0.70
CA GLY A 229 -9.12 13.26 0.50
C GLY A 229 -8.98 13.80 -0.93
N ASN A 230 -9.76 13.29 -1.89
CA ASN A 230 -9.85 13.83 -3.25
C ASN A 230 -11.16 14.59 -3.50
N MET A 231 -12.04 14.67 -2.50
CA MET A 231 -13.38 15.27 -2.61
C MET A 231 -13.40 16.54 -1.78
N ASN A 232 -13.11 17.68 -2.41
CA ASN A 232 -13.09 18.97 -1.74
C ASN A 232 -14.51 19.54 -1.57
N THR A 233 -15.35 18.83 -0.82
CA THR A 233 -16.71 19.27 -0.47
C THR A 233 -16.85 19.40 1.05
N THR A 234 -17.83 20.19 1.49
CA THR A 234 -18.15 20.36 2.91
C THR A 234 -18.48 19.03 3.57
N GLU A 235 -19.21 18.15 2.88
CA GLU A 235 -19.62 16.83 3.38
C GLU A 235 -18.42 15.91 3.58
N SER A 236 -17.48 15.89 2.64
CA SER A 236 -16.25 15.09 2.76
C SER A 236 -15.39 15.56 3.93
N LYS A 237 -15.16 16.88 4.05
CA LYS A 237 -14.42 17.48 5.16
C LYS A 237 -15.09 17.19 6.50
N LYS A 238 -16.41 17.36 6.59
CA LYS A 238 -17.17 17.04 7.80
C LYS A 238 -17.03 15.57 8.16
N LEU A 239 -17.20 14.67 7.20
CA LEU A 239 -17.10 13.23 7.44
C LEU A 239 -15.69 12.82 7.92
N LEU A 240 -14.64 13.39 7.34
CA LEU A 240 -13.26 13.17 7.80
C LEU A 240 -13.04 13.70 9.22
N VAL A 241 -13.53 14.90 9.55
CA VAL A 241 -13.38 15.45 10.92
C VAL A 241 -14.15 14.63 11.94
N ASP A 242 -15.38 14.25 11.64
CA ASP A 242 -16.19 13.37 12.49
C ASP A 242 -15.45 12.04 12.73
N TYR A 243 -14.86 11.47 11.67
CA TYR A 243 -14.08 10.23 11.74
C TYR A 243 -12.82 10.37 12.60
N ILE A 244 -12.09 11.49 12.49
CA ILE A 244 -10.92 11.78 13.31
C ILE A 244 -11.31 11.92 14.79
N LYS A 245 -12.48 12.49 15.08
CA LYS A 245 -12.97 12.71 16.45
C LYS A 245 -13.44 11.42 17.14
N ASP A 246 -13.96 10.46 16.38
CA ASP A 246 -14.50 9.20 16.89
C ASP A 246 -13.41 8.33 17.55
N ASP A 247 -13.46 8.23 18.87
CA ASP A 247 -12.50 7.46 19.68
C ASP A 247 -12.75 5.95 19.66
N THR A 248 -13.86 5.51 19.07
CA THR A 248 -14.13 4.09 18.82
C THR A 248 -13.37 3.55 17.60
N LYS A 249 -12.84 4.45 16.75
CA LYS A 249 -11.98 4.09 15.61
C LYS A 249 -10.55 3.86 16.06
N ASP A 250 -9.87 2.91 15.41
CA ASP A 250 -8.45 2.68 15.66
C ASP A 250 -7.61 3.90 15.26
N ASN A 251 -6.49 4.10 15.94
CA ASN A 251 -5.64 5.27 15.69
C ASN A 251 -5.09 5.31 14.25
N PHE A 252 -4.84 4.16 13.63
CA PHE A 252 -4.27 4.10 12.29
C PHE A 252 -5.24 4.67 11.27
N THR A 253 -6.50 4.23 11.29
CA THR A 253 -7.54 4.74 10.40
C THR A 253 -7.81 6.23 10.64
N ARG A 254 -7.76 6.69 11.89
CA ARG A 254 -7.88 8.12 12.22
C ARG A 254 -6.70 8.93 11.64
N VAL A 255 -5.47 8.40 11.69
CA VAL A 255 -4.30 9.01 11.02
C VAL A 255 -4.49 9.06 9.50
N MET A 256 -5.02 8.00 8.89
CA MET A 256 -5.37 8.01 7.46
C MET A 256 -6.40 9.10 7.14
N ALA A 257 -7.37 9.34 8.03
CA ALA A 257 -8.33 10.43 7.88
C ALA A 257 -7.68 11.81 7.99
N VAL A 258 -6.74 12.02 8.92
CA VAL A 258 -5.94 13.26 9.02
C VAL A 258 -5.16 13.51 7.73
N TRP A 259 -4.47 12.49 7.20
CA TRP A 259 -3.72 12.62 5.94
C TRP A 259 -4.62 12.87 4.73
N SER A 260 -5.82 12.28 4.72
CA SER A 260 -6.81 12.53 3.67
C SER A 260 -7.33 13.95 3.74
N LEU A 261 -7.63 14.44 4.94
CA LEU A 261 -8.08 15.81 5.17
C LEU A 261 -6.99 16.83 4.80
N LYS A 262 -5.73 16.54 5.10
CA LYS A 262 -4.56 17.36 4.72
C LYS A 262 -4.54 17.69 3.22
N LYS A 263 -4.88 16.73 2.35
CA LYS A 263 -4.94 16.94 0.89
C LYS A 263 -5.94 18.01 0.47
N LEU A 264 -6.94 18.30 1.30
CA LEU A 264 -8.01 19.25 1.02
C LEU A 264 -7.72 20.68 1.50
N ASN A 265 -6.53 20.93 2.09
CA ASN A 265 -6.11 22.21 2.67
C ASN A 265 -7.21 22.87 3.53
N PRO A 266 -7.63 22.26 4.65
CA PRO A 266 -8.83 22.61 5.42
C PRO A 266 -8.61 23.81 6.35
N ALA A 267 -8.13 24.94 5.85
CA ALA A 267 -7.79 26.11 6.67
C ALA A 267 -8.98 26.58 7.54
N GLU A 268 -10.20 26.47 7.03
CA GLU A 268 -11.45 26.79 7.72
C GLU A 268 -11.74 25.90 8.95
N LEU A 269 -11.11 24.72 9.05
CA LEU A 269 -11.30 23.76 10.14
C LEU A 269 -10.23 23.88 11.23
N LYS A 270 -9.29 24.83 11.14
CA LYS A 270 -8.14 24.95 12.06
C LYS A 270 -8.51 24.95 13.54
N ALA A 271 -9.53 25.73 13.92
CA ALA A 271 -9.99 25.79 15.32
C ALA A 271 -10.54 24.44 15.81
N GLN A 272 -11.37 23.77 14.99
CA GLN A 272 -11.93 22.46 15.31
C GLN A 272 -10.85 21.39 15.43
N LEU A 273 -9.88 21.39 14.50
CA LEU A 273 -8.73 20.48 14.53
C LEU A 273 -7.85 20.70 15.76
N LYS A 274 -7.69 21.95 16.22
CA LYS A 274 -6.98 22.26 17.45
C LYS A 274 -7.67 21.67 18.68
N THR A 275 -9.00 21.77 18.76
CA THR A 275 -9.76 21.12 19.84
C THR A 275 -9.56 19.61 19.85
N ILE A 276 -9.54 18.96 18.68
CA ILE A 276 -9.28 17.52 18.60
C ILE A 276 -7.86 17.20 19.05
N TYR A 277 -6.86 17.96 18.57
CA TYR A 277 -5.45 17.81 18.95
C TYR A 277 -5.23 17.87 20.47
N ASP A 278 -5.91 18.80 21.16
CA ASP A 278 -5.77 18.99 22.61
C ASP A 278 -6.24 17.77 23.42
N THR A 279 -7.10 16.93 22.83
CA THR A 279 -7.62 15.70 23.45
C THR A 279 -7.08 14.41 22.81
N ALA A 280 -6.27 14.51 21.76
CA ALA A 280 -5.76 13.35 21.04
C ALA A 280 -4.72 12.61 21.89
N ASN A 281 -4.81 11.27 21.89
CA ASN A 281 -3.81 10.42 22.55
C ASN A 281 -2.53 10.31 21.72
N GLU A 282 -1.44 9.95 22.40
CA GLU A 282 -0.10 9.73 21.81
C GLU A 282 0.19 8.25 21.59
N THR A 283 -0.84 7.40 21.63
CA THR A 283 -0.66 5.94 21.51
C THR A 283 -0.10 5.61 20.13
N PRO A 284 1.06 4.92 20.05
CA PRO A 284 1.65 4.49 18.79
C PRO A 284 0.67 3.70 17.94
N THR A 285 0.85 3.77 16.63
CA THR A 285 -0.01 3.05 15.68
C THR A 285 0.78 2.55 14.49
N GLY A 286 0.19 1.63 13.72
CA GLY A 286 0.84 0.92 12.64
C GLY A 286 -0.22 0.30 11.73
N PHE A 287 0.20 -0.51 10.76
CA PHE A 287 -0.71 -1.09 9.77
C PHE A 287 -1.74 -2.06 10.38
N GLY A 288 -1.52 -2.49 11.63
CA GLY A 288 -2.44 -3.32 12.38
C GLY A 288 -2.48 -4.76 11.88
N GLY A 289 -2.97 -5.67 12.73
CA GLY A 289 -3.03 -7.11 12.43
C GLY A 289 -1.92 -7.91 13.11
N SER A 290 -2.19 -9.19 13.35
CA SER A 290 -1.42 -10.06 14.26
C SER A 290 -0.07 -10.55 13.74
N LYS A 291 0.39 -10.08 12.59
CA LYS A 291 1.72 -10.37 12.03
C LYS A 291 2.13 -9.25 11.08
N GLU A 292 2.42 -8.06 11.63
CA GLU A 292 3.30 -7.15 10.90
C GLU A 292 4.55 -7.97 10.56
N ASP A 293 4.90 -8.03 9.27
CA ASP A 293 6.17 -8.62 8.86
C ASP A 293 7.24 -7.92 9.70
N PRO A 294 7.94 -8.63 10.60
CA PRO A 294 8.86 -7.99 11.53
C PRO A 294 9.96 -7.22 10.80
N ARG A 295 10.11 -7.43 9.50
CA ARG A 295 11.06 -6.76 8.61
C ARG A 295 10.61 -5.38 8.15
N ILE A 296 9.41 -4.90 8.45
CA ILE A 296 9.01 -3.55 8.00
C ILE A 296 8.88 -2.61 9.19
N CYS A 297 9.62 -1.51 9.10
CA CYS A 297 9.75 -0.47 10.12
C CYS A 297 9.18 0.87 9.63
N THR A 298 8.21 0.83 8.71
CA THR A 298 7.61 2.04 8.14
C THR A 298 6.96 2.85 9.27
N TYR A 299 7.49 4.05 9.52
CA TYR A 299 6.97 4.90 10.57
C TYR A 299 5.59 5.46 10.20
N ILE A 300 4.63 5.25 11.10
CA ILE A 300 3.32 5.89 11.06
C ILE A 300 3.21 6.76 12.32
N PRO A 301 2.94 8.08 12.19
CA PRO A 301 2.80 8.95 13.34
C PRO A 301 1.60 8.52 14.18
N ASN A 302 1.65 8.79 15.48
CA ASN A 302 0.44 8.71 16.29
C ASN A 302 -0.56 9.82 15.87
N LEU A 303 -1.80 9.72 16.37
CA LEU A 303 -2.85 10.66 15.98
C LEU A 303 -2.49 12.12 16.28
N LYS A 304 -1.89 12.38 17.45
CA LYS A 304 -1.52 13.73 17.89
C LYS A 304 -0.40 14.32 17.02
N GLU A 305 0.61 13.52 16.66
CA GLU A 305 1.68 13.89 15.72
C GLU A 305 1.14 14.21 14.32
N ALA A 306 0.21 13.39 13.81
CA ALA A 306 -0.43 13.62 12.53
C ALA A 306 -1.22 14.94 12.53
N LEU A 307 -1.99 15.20 13.59
CA LEU A 307 -2.74 16.46 13.76
C LEU A 307 -1.82 17.66 13.91
N ASN A 308 -0.73 17.54 14.67
CA ASN A 308 0.27 18.60 14.80
C ASN A 308 0.86 18.99 13.44
N THR A 309 1.22 17.98 12.64
CA THR A 309 1.75 18.17 11.28
C THR A 309 0.74 18.89 10.38
N LEU A 310 -0.54 18.52 10.45
CA LEU A 310 -1.60 19.20 9.70
C LEU A 310 -1.76 20.66 10.16
N LEU A 311 -1.88 20.88 11.47
CA LEU A 311 -2.06 22.22 12.04
C LEU A 311 -0.91 23.18 11.74
N GLY A 312 0.33 22.67 11.64
CA GLY A 312 1.50 23.46 11.26
C GLY A 312 1.51 23.92 9.80
N GLN A 313 0.63 23.38 8.95
CA GLN A 313 0.50 23.76 7.54
C GLN A 313 -0.69 24.69 7.25
N LEU A 314 -1.63 24.81 8.20
CA LEU A 314 -2.80 25.70 8.13
C LEU A 314 -2.50 27.05 8.78
#